data_AF-A0A842SVD9-F1
#
_entry.id   AF-A0A842SVD9-F1
#
_cell.length_a   1.000
_cell.length_b   1.000
_cell.length_c   1.000
_cell.angle_alpha   90.00
_cell.angle_beta   90.00
_cell.angle_gamma   90.00
#
_symmetry.space_group_name_H-M   'P 1'
#
loop_
_entity.id
_entity.type
_entity.pdbx_description
1 polymer ?
#
loop_
_entity_poly.entity_id
_entity_poly.type
_entity_poly.pdbx_seq_one_letter_code
_entity_poly.pdbx_strand_id
1 'polypeptide(L)'
;MKNLFVVFAVLALLAVPAMAEDNATGNVSEANDSNATLADTNVTEEEVTLPGEFLYGFQRFFENVDKFFTLDKAEKAKKHARYGKLRAVEAHLMTKKAQKLAAQGDPGAANETLETVQELMEDQAEETEAARENLEEALDEGSADEEDVQEVEGQLRNSIVVLQRVYEKVPEPAKEGIARALNNSISNQERHEERMEEKVQERLNQTLGNITRGGPPPFVQAQNQTGPGNSQGKVPETVNATEATEQGKAHGKGNSEGNETGED
;
A
#
# COMPACT_ATOMS: atom_id res chain seq x y z
N MET A 1 -25.51 29.36 11.31
CA MET A 1 -25.48 28.65 10.02
C MET A 1 -25.63 27.17 10.35
N LYS A 2 -26.71 26.55 9.86
CA LYS A 2 -27.09 25.15 10.11
C LYS A 2 -26.59 24.32 8.94
N ASN A 3 -25.71 23.35 9.16
CA ASN A 3 -25.49 22.28 8.18
C ASN A 3 -25.94 20.97 8.82
N LEU A 4 -27.10 20.53 8.34
CA LEU A 4 -27.83 19.33 8.68
C LEU A 4 -27.27 18.21 7.79
N PHE A 5 -26.59 17.23 8.39
CA PHE A 5 -26.24 15.98 7.71
C PHE A 5 -27.53 15.15 7.57
N VAL A 6 -27.97 14.94 6.32
CA VAL A 6 -29.10 14.08 5.99
C VAL A 6 -28.55 12.70 5.64
N VAL A 7 -28.95 11.72 6.44
CA VAL A 7 -28.77 10.28 6.23
C VAL A 7 -29.58 9.86 5.00
N PHE A 8 -28.92 9.26 4.00
CA PHE A 8 -29.60 8.50 2.95
C PHE A 8 -29.28 7.01 3.14
N ALA A 9 -30.23 6.30 3.72
CA ALA A 9 -30.29 4.84 3.68
C ALA A 9 -31.75 4.46 3.41
N VAL A 10 -32.08 4.20 2.14
CA VAL A 10 -33.28 3.44 1.77
C VAL A 10 -32.83 2.30 0.89
N LEU A 11 -32.80 1.14 1.54
CA LEU A 11 -32.55 -0.19 1.02
C LEU A 11 -33.65 -0.55 0.01
N ALA A 12 -33.33 -0.56 -1.29
CA ALA A 12 -34.22 -1.11 -2.31
C ALA A 12 -33.86 -2.58 -2.55
N LEU A 13 -34.67 -3.46 -1.98
CA LEU A 13 -34.63 -4.90 -2.21
C LEU A 13 -35.18 -5.17 -3.63
N LEU A 14 -34.30 -5.48 -4.59
CA LEU A 14 -34.70 -6.01 -5.89
C LEU A 14 -34.37 -7.50 -5.95
N ALA A 15 -35.43 -8.31 -5.93
CA ALA A 15 -35.37 -9.71 -6.31
C ALA A 15 -35.11 -9.82 -7.81
N VAL A 16 -34.14 -10.65 -8.21
CA VAL A 16 -33.96 -11.08 -9.60
C VAL A 16 -34.11 -12.61 -9.64
N PRO A 17 -34.98 -13.15 -10.52
CA PRO A 17 -35.16 -14.59 -10.68
C PRO A 17 -33.99 -15.23 -11.46
N ALA A 18 -33.67 -16.46 -11.08
CA ALA A 18 -32.81 -17.36 -11.84
C ALA A 18 -33.46 -17.73 -13.18
N MET A 19 -32.71 -17.64 -14.28
CA MET A 19 -33.02 -18.33 -15.54
C MET A 19 -31.74 -18.60 -16.37
N ALA A 20 -31.60 -19.90 -16.71
CA ALA A 20 -31.15 -20.50 -17.96
C ALA A 20 -29.73 -20.29 -18.50
N GLU A 21 -29.05 -21.43 -18.65
CA GLU A 21 -27.95 -21.71 -19.58
C GLU A 21 -28.33 -21.36 -21.02
N ASP A 22 -27.43 -20.69 -21.75
CA ASP A 22 -27.35 -20.82 -23.19
C ASP A 22 -25.88 -20.88 -23.64
N ASN A 23 -25.58 -21.89 -24.44
CA ASN A 23 -24.26 -22.28 -24.90
C ASN A 23 -23.93 -21.46 -26.15
N ALA A 24 -23.13 -20.41 -26.02
CA ALA A 24 -22.68 -19.60 -27.15
C ALA A 24 -21.15 -19.57 -27.22
N THR A 25 -20.63 -20.26 -28.23
CA THR A 25 -19.25 -20.20 -28.71
C THR A 25 -18.98 -18.77 -29.21
N GLY A 26 -18.40 -17.94 -28.34
CA GLY A 26 -18.02 -16.57 -28.62
C GLY A 26 -16.50 -16.42 -28.65
N ASN A 27 -15.99 -15.89 -29.76
CA ASN A 27 -14.65 -15.35 -29.91
C ASN A 27 -14.17 -14.70 -28.60
N VAL A 28 -13.08 -15.24 -28.03
CA VAL A 28 -12.32 -14.58 -26.98
C VAL A 28 -11.66 -13.36 -27.63
N SER A 29 -12.37 -12.24 -27.59
CA SER A 29 -11.74 -10.94 -27.63
C SER A 29 -10.80 -10.92 -26.43
N GLU A 30 -9.49 -10.96 -26.70
CA GLU A 30 -8.44 -10.56 -25.75
C GLU A 30 -8.73 -9.12 -25.33
N ALA A 31 -9.66 -8.97 -24.39
CA ALA A 31 -9.89 -7.72 -23.70
C ALA A 31 -8.58 -7.41 -22.96
N ASN A 32 -8.15 -6.19 -23.19
CA ASN A 32 -6.96 -5.53 -22.68
C ASN A 32 -7.02 -5.39 -21.14
N ASP A 33 -7.03 -6.51 -20.42
CA ASP A 33 -7.15 -6.62 -18.96
C ASP A 33 -5.81 -6.39 -18.22
N SER A 34 -4.75 -6.07 -18.97
CA SER A 34 -3.38 -6.08 -18.46
C SER A 34 -2.93 -4.78 -17.80
N ASN A 35 -3.68 -3.67 -17.91
CA ASN A 35 -3.15 -2.35 -17.53
C ASN A 35 -3.86 -1.62 -16.38
N ALA A 36 -5.00 -2.13 -15.89
CA ALA A 36 -5.79 -1.39 -14.89
C ALA A 36 -5.42 -1.70 -13.42
N THR A 37 -4.54 -2.65 -13.13
CA THR A 37 -4.61 -3.37 -11.85
C THR A 37 -3.41 -3.22 -10.89
N LEU A 38 -2.25 -2.71 -11.30
CA LEU A 38 -1.19 -2.25 -10.38
C LEU A 38 -1.20 -0.74 -10.15
N ALA A 39 -2.05 0.00 -10.88
CA ALA A 39 -2.21 1.43 -10.70
C ALA A 39 -2.66 1.77 -9.27
N ASP A 40 -3.52 0.95 -8.67
CA ASP A 40 -3.99 1.15 -7.29
C ASP A 40 -2.88 0.95 -6.24
N THR A 41 -1.84 0.18 -6.57
CA THR A 41 -0.73 -0.03 -5.64
C THR A 41 0.37 1.04 -5.78
N ASN A 42 0.34 1.94 -6.77
CA ASN A 42 1.45 2.87 -7.06
C ASN A 42 2.83 2.18 -7.19
N VAL A 43 2.87 0.85 -7.41
CA VAL A 43 4.10 0.07 -7.57
C VAL A 43 4.10 -0.44 -9.00
N THR A 44 5.04 0.05 -9.81
CA THR A 44 5.19 -0.41 -11.20
C THR A 44 5.91 -1.76 -11.24
N GLU A 45 5.52 -2.64 -12.17
CA GLU A 45 6.14 -3.97 -12.33
C GLU A 45 7.66 -3.89 -12.53
N GLU A 46 8.15 -2.81 -13.15
CA GLU A 46 9.58 -2.59 -13.43
C GLU A 46 10.42 -2.23 -12.20
N GLU A 47 9.79 -1.81 -11.09
CA GLU A 47 10.50 -1.42 -9.86
C GLU A 47 10.66 -2.58 -8.86
N VAL A 48 10.03 -3.73 -9.14
CA VAL A 48 9.99 -4.87 -8.21
C VAL A 48 11.06 -5.88 -8.59
N THR A 49 12.06 -6.05 -7.72
CA THR A 49 13.05 -7.13 -7.84
C THR A 49 12.39 -8.46 -7.49
N LEU A 50 12.51 -9.46 -8.34
CA LEU A 50 11.91 -10.77 -8.12
C LEU A 50 12.84 -11.75 -7.39
N PRO A 51 12.29 -12.72 -6.64
CA PRO A 51 13.08 -13.82 -6.12
C PRO A 51 13.88 -14.53 -7.22
N GLY A 52 15.15 -14.81 -6.93
CA GLY A 52 16.11 -15.40 -7.86
C GLY A 52 16.94 -14.37 -8.66
N GLU A 53 16.62 -13.08 -8.58
CA GLU A 53 17.46 -12.02 -9.15
C GLU A 53 18.64 -11.69 -8.21
N PHE A 54 19.79 -11.32 -8.79
CA PHE A 54 21.03 -11.08 -8.04
C PHE A 54 20.88 -10.02 -6.93
N LEU A 55 20.07 -8.99 -7.18
CA LEU A 55 19.86 -7.89 -6.24
C LEU A 55 18.79 -8.17 -5.18
N TYR A 56 18.00 -9.25 -5.32
CA TYR A 56 16.89 -9.55 -4.41
C TYR A 56 17.38 -9.82 -2.98
N GLY A 57 18.46 -10.59 -2.83
CA GLY A 57 19.06 -10.85 -1.51
C GLY A 57 19.56 -9.58 -0.82
N PHE A 58 20.11 -8.63 -1.58
CA PHE A 58 20.50 -7.31 -1.05
C PHE A 58 19.28 -6.50 -0.63
N GLN A 59 18.20 -6.53 -1.42
CA GLN A 59 16.96 -5.87 -1.08
C GLN A 59 16.40 -6.41 0.25
N ARG A 60 16.21 -7.73 0.39
CA ARG A 60 15.74 -8.35 1.66
C ARG A 60 16.66 -7.99 2.85
N PHE A 61 17.98 -7.95 2.64
CA PHE A 61 18.91 -7.53 3.68
C PHE A 61 18.67 -6.08 4.12
N PHE A 62 18.57 -5.14 3.18
CA PHE A 62 18.33 -3.74 3.50
C PHE A 62 16.96 -3.51 4.13
N GLU A 63 15.92 -4.25 3.72
CA GLU A 63 14.60 -4.20 4.35
C GLU A 63 14.66 -4.64 5.82
N ASN A 64 15.38 -5.73 6.11
CA ASN A 64 15.55 -6.21 7.49
C ASN A 64 16.38 -5.26 8.35
N VAL A 65 17.44 -4.67 7.78
CA VAL A 65 18.22 -3.61 8.45
C VAL A 65 17.35 -2.40 8.73
N ASP A 66 16.59 -1.94 7.73
CA ASP A 66 15.69 -0.80 7.84
C ASP A 66 14.63 -1.02 8.93
N LYS A 67 13.98 -2.19 8.97
CA LYS A 67 13.06 -2.57 10.06
C LYS A 67 13.74 -2.60 11.42
N PHE A 68 14.95 -3.15 11.50
CA PHE A 68 15.68 -3.31 12.76
C PHE A 68 16.05 -1.97 13.39
N PHE A 69 16.44 -0.98 12.57
CA PHE A 69 16.80 0.36 13.03
C PHE A 69 15.60 1.31 13.17
N THR A 70 14.38 0.87 12.87
CA THR A 70 13.16 1.65 13.07
C THR A 70 12.65 1.43 14.49
N LEU A 71 12.96 2.39 15.37
CA LEU A 71 12.55 2.34 16.79
C LEU A 71 11.13 2.85 17.00
N ASP A 72 10.66 3.75 16.15
CA ASP A 72 9.30 4.27 16.21
C ASP A 72 8.30 3.21 15.74
N LYS A 73 7.27 2.95 16.55
CA LYS A 73 6.33 1.86 16.32
C LYS A 73 5.37 2.15 15.17
N ALA A 74 4.95 3.40 15.01
CA ALA A 74 4.09 3.81 13.89
C ALA A 74 4.84 3.68 12.55
N GLU A 75 6.07 4.20 12.49
CA GLU A 75 6.92 4.09 11.30
C GLU A 75 7.26 2.62 10.99
N LYS A 76 7.49 1.81 12.01
CA LYS A 76 7.74 0.37 11.85
C LYS A 76 6.51 -0.35 11.31
N ALA A 77 5.31 0.01 11.77
CA ALA A 77 4.06 -0.50 11.23
C ALA A 77 3.89 -0.18 9.74
N LYS A 78 4.16 1.06 9.33
CA LYS A 78 4.15 1.48 7.91
C LYS A 78 5.13 0.67 7.07
N LYS A 79 6.34 0.43 7.58
CA LYS A 79 7.34 -0.39 6.88
C LYS A 79 6.88 -1.83 6.69
N HIS A 80 6.37 -2.46 7.74
CA HIS A 80 5.79 -3.80 7.65
C HIS A 80 4.62 -3.85 6.65
N ALA A 81 3.69 -2.89 6.70
CA ALA A 81 2.58 -2.84 5.76
C ALA A 81 3.04 -2.65 4.30
N ARG A 82 4.06 -1.80 4.08
CA ARG A 82 4.70 -1.60 2.77
C ARG A 82 5.36 -2.88 2.26
N TYR A 83 6.10 -3.59 3.11
CA TYR A 83 6.74 -4.84 2.72
C TYR A 83 5.72 -5.95 2.47
N GLY A 84 4.67 -6.08 3.28
CA GLY A 84 3.57 -7.00 3.01
C GLY A 84 2.91 -6.74 1.65
N LYS A 85 2.68 -5.46 1.30
CA LYS A 85 2.21 -5.06 -0.03
C LYS A 85 3.19 -5.46 -1.14
N LEU A 86 4.48 -5.27 -0.94
CA LEU A 86 5.51 -5.66 -1.90
C LEU A 86 5.53 -7.18 -2.13
N ARG A 87 5.48 -8.00 -1.06
CA ARG A 87 5.41 -9.46 -1.17
C ARG A 87 4.18 -9.92 -1.97
N ALA A 88 3.03 -9.26 -1.79
CA ALA A 88 1.84 -9.55 -2.58
C ALA A 88 2.05 -9.28 -4.08
N VAL A 89 2.73 -8.18 -4.43
CA VAL A 89 3.05 -7.84 -5.82
C VAL A 89 4.07 -8.82 -6.42
N GLU A 90 5.13 -9.15 -5.69
CA GLU A 90 6.12 -10.15 -6.13
C GLU A 90 5.45 -11.50 -6.40
N ALA A 91 4.53 -11.94 -5.54
CA ALA A 91 3.80 -13.19 -5.71
C ALA A 91 2.90 -13.18 -6.96
N HIS A 92 2.29 -12.03 -7.26
CA HIS A 92 1.53 -11.84 -8.50
C HIS A 92 2.41 -11.95 -9.75
N LEU A 93 3.59 -11.34 -9.73
CA LEU A 93 4.55 -11.42 -10.83
C LEU A 93 5.10 -12.85 -10.99
N MET A 94 5.42 -13.53 -9.88
CA MET A 94 5.86 -14.92 -9.89
C MET A 94 4.74 -15.86 -10.39
N THR A 95 3.47 -15.58 -10.08
CA THR A 95 2.33 -16.31 -10.65
C THR A 95 2.27 -16.17 -12.16
N LYS A 96 2.41 -14.95 -12.71
CA LYS A 96 2.49 -14.73 -14.16
C LYS A 96 3.66 -15.50 -14.78
N LYS A 97 4.83 -15.48 -14.12
CA LYS A 97 6.03 -16.23 -14.55
C LYS A 97 5.76 -17.75 -14.59
N ALA A 98 5.14 -18.30 -13.55
CA ALA A 98 4.78 -19.72 -13.47
C ALA A 98 3.83 -20.13 -14.61
N GLN A 99 2.81 -19.31 -14.89
CA GLN A 99 1.89 -19.54 -16.02
C GLN A 99 2.63 -19.56 -17.36
N LYS A 100 3.56 -18.62 -17.56
CA LYS A 100 4.38 -18.56 -18.78
C LYS A 100 5.26 -19.80 -18.94
N LEU A 101 5.92 -20.25 -17.87
CA LEU A 101 6.76 -21.45 -17.88
C LEU A 101 5.93 -22.71 -18.18
N ALA A 102 4.74 -22.83 -17.58
CA ALA A 102 3.82 -23.92 -17.86
C ALA A 102 3.38 -23.93 -19.34
N ALA A 103 3.05 -22.76 -19.91
CA ALA A 103 2.70 -22.62 -21.33
C ALA A 103 3.86 -22.96 -22.27
N GLN A 104 5.11 -22.79 -21.81
CA GLN A 104 6.33 -23.19 -22.54
C GLN A 104 6.65 -24.68 -22.44
N GLY A 105 5.85 -25.46 -21.71
CA GLY A 105 6.08 -26.90 -21.53
C GLY A 105 7.13 -27.24 -20.48
N ASP A 106 7.44 -26.31 -19.56
CA ASP A 106 8.32 -26.54 -18.41
C ASP A 106 7.52 -26.56 -17.09
N PRO A 107 6.79 -27.65 -16.80
CA PRO A 107 6.02 -27.76 -15.56
C PRO A 107 6.90 -27.86 -14.31
N GLY A 108 8.17 -28.26 -14.45
CA GLY A 108 9.11 -28.34 -13.33
C GLY A 108 9.45 -26.95 -12.80
N ALA A 109 9.91 -26.07 -13.68
CA ALA A 109 10.21 -24.68 -13.32
C ALA A 109 8.95 -23.90 -12.92
N ALA A 110 7.80 -24.21 -13.52
CA ALA A 110 6.51 -23.63 -13.11
C ALA A 110 6.16 -24.00 -11.65
N ASN A 111 6.32 -25.27 -11.27
CA ASN A 111 6.05 -25.72 -9.90
C ASN A 111 7.01 -25.09 -8.88
N GLU A 112 8.30 -25.03 -9.18
CA GLU A 112 9.28 -24.34 -8.33
C GLU A 112 8.92 -22.85 -8.14
N THR A 113 8.49 -22.19 -9.22
CA THR A 113 8.02 -20.79 -9.14
C THR A 113 6.77 -20.66 -8.27
N LEU A 114 5.87 -21.65 -8.29
CA LEU A 114 4.67 -21.66 -7.43
C LEU A 114 5.00 -21.92 -5.95
N GLU A 115 6.04 -22.69 -5.65
CA GLU A 115 6.56 -22.80 -4.28
C GLU A 115 7.06 -21.45 -3.78
N THR A 116 7.78 -20.69 -4.61
CA THR A 116 8.18 -19.32 -4.26
C THR A 116 6.97 -18.40 -4.07
N VAL A 117 5.90 -18.57 -4.86
CA VAL A 117 4.64 -17.82 -4.63
C VAL A 117 4.11 -18.12 -3.24
N GLN A 118 4.10 -19.39 -2.79
CA GLN A 118 3.62 -19.75 -1.45
C GLN A 118 4.46 -19.09 -0.34
N GLU A 119 5.80 -19.13 -0.45
CA GLU A 119 6.71 -18.47 0.49
C GLU A 119 6.45 -16.97 0.60
N LEU A 120 6.25 -16.29 -0.54
CA LEU A 120 5.93 -14.87 -0.56
C LEU A 120 4.58 -14.55 0.11
N MET A 121 3.62 -15.48 0.07
CA MET A 121 2.32 -15.29 0.74
C MET A 121 2.42 -15.50 2.25
N GLU A 122 3.29 -16.41 2.69
CA GLU A 122 3.62 -16.56 4.11
C GLU A 122 4.33 -15.31 4.63
N ASP A 123 5.37 -14.84 3.92
CA ASP A 123 6.06 -13.58 4.22
C ASP A 123 5.07 -12.40 4.27
N GLN A 124 4.14 -12.31 3.30
CA GLN A 124 3.12 -11.27 3.29
C GLN A 124 2.25 -11.33 4.54
N ALA A 125 1.79 -12.52 4.93
CA ALA A 125 0.95 -12.69 6.11
C ALA A 125 1.68 -12.22 7.37
N GLU A 126 2.94 -12.64 7.56
CA GLU A 126 3.79 -12.22 8.67
C GLU A 126 3.99 -10.70 8.72
N GLU A 127 4.31 -10.07 7.59
CA GLU A 127 4.49 -8.61 7.51
C GLU A 127 3.17 -7.88 7.84
N THR A 128 2.02 -8.37 7.41
CA THR A 128 0.73 -7.74 7.75
C THR A 128 0.29 -7.93 9.20
N GLU A 129 0.71 -9.01 9.84
CA GLU A 129 0.48 -9.24 11.27
C GLU A 129 1.37 -8.30 12.09
N ALA A 130 2.66 -8.25 11.78
CA ALA A 130 3.62 -7.35 12.43
C ALA A 130 3.25 -5.87 12.24
N ALA A 131 2.71 -5.48 11.08
CA ALA A 131 2.23 -4.13 10.85
C ALA A 131 1.13 -3.73 11.84
N ARG A 132 0.15 -4.62 12.04
CA ARG A 132 -0.97 -4.37 12.95
C ARG A 132 -0.54 -4.34 14.41
N GLU A 133 0.32 -5.27 14.81
CA GLU A 133 0.85 -5.33 16.18
C GLU A 133 1.60 -4.03 16.52
N ASN A 134 2.52 -3.58 15.66
CA ASN A 134 3.25 -2.33 15.91
C ASN A 134 2.32 -1.10 15.86
N LEU A 135 1.30 -1.08 14.99
CA LEU A 135 0.32 0.01 14.96
C LEU A 135 -0.50 0.07 16.25
N GLU A 136 -0.92 -1.09 16.74
CA GLU A 136 -1.69 -1.21 17.98
C GLU A 136 -0.88 -0.72 19.19
N GLU A 137 0.38 -1.14 19.28
CA GLU A 137 1.31 -0.66 20.31
C GLU A 137 1.53 0.87 20.20
N ALA A 138 1.71 1.39 18.99
CA ALA A 138 1.89 2.82 18.77
C ALA A 138 0.67 3.65 19.22
N LEU A 139 -0.55 3.12 19.02
CA LEU A 139 -1.78 3.75 19.47
C LEU A 139 -1.93 3.75 20.99
N ASP A 140 -1.47 2.69 21.66
CA ASP A 140 -1.48 2.57 23.12
C ASP A 140 -0.45 3.49 23.77
N GLU A 141 0.70 3.66 23.13
CA GLU A 141 1.73 4.63 23.52
C GLU A 141 1.37 6.07 23.16
N GLY A 142 0.38 6.27 22.29
CA GLY A 142 0.00 7.57 21.75
C GLY A 142 1.04 8.17 20.80
N SER A 143 1.90 7.33 20.21
CA SER A 143 2.90 7.69 19.20
C SER A 143 2.36 7.63 17.78
N ALA A 144 1.27 6.91 17.54
CA ALA A 144 0.52 6.95 16.26
C ALA A 144 -0.67 7.90 16.32
N ASP A 145 -0.94 8.56 15.20
CA ASP A 145 -2.14 9.36 14.98
C ASP A 145 -3.11 8.73 13.97
N GLU A 146 -4.18 9.44 13.62
CA GLU A 146 -5.21 8.95 12.69
C GLU A 146 -4.68 8.81 11.25
N GLU A 147 -3.71 9.63 10.85
CA GLU A 147 -3.08 9.55 9.52
C GLU A 147 -2.25 8.27 9.41
N ASP A 148 -1.49 7.93 10.45
CA ASP A 148 -0.72 6.68 10.52
C ASP A 148 -1.62 5.44 10.38
N VAL A 149 -2.76 5.44 11.08
CA VAL A 149 -3.75 4.35 11.01
C VAL A 149 -4.30 4.23 9.59
N GLN A 150 -4.75 5.34 9.00
CA GLN A 150 -5.31 5.34 7.64
C GLN A 150 -4.28 4.87 6.60
N GLU A 151 -3.01 5.28 6.75
CA GLU A 151 -1.94 4.86 5.84
C GLU A 151 -1.69 3.35 5.93
N VAL A 152 -1.49 2.83 7.15
CA VAL A 152 -1.26 1.39 7.36
C VAL A 152 -2.46 0.58 6.88
N GLU A 153 -3.69 0.93 7.29
CA GLU A 153 -4.90 0.23 6.85
C GLU A 153 -5.08 0.26 5.33
N GLY A 154 -4.79 1.40 4.69
CA GLY A 154 -4.84 1.53 3.23
C GLY A 154 -3.87 0.59 2.54
N GLN A 155 -2.65 0.45 3.05
CA GLN A 155 -1.67 -0.50 2.54
C GLN A 155 -2.11 -1.97 2.75
N LEU A 156 -2.67 -2.29 3.92
CA LEU A 156 -3.16 -3.64 4.23
C LEU A 156 -4.35 -4.04 3.35
N ARG A 157 -5.34 -3.15 3.15
CA ARG A 157 -6.48 -3.41 2.25
C ARG A 157 -6.02 -3.62 0.81
N ASN A 158 -5.05 -2.83 0.35
CA ASN A 158 -4.47 -3.02 -0.97
C ASN A 158 -3.80 -4.39 -1.11
N SER A 159 -3.12 -4.87 -0.07
CA SER A 159 -2.50 -6.20 -0.12
C SER A 159 -3.54 -7.31 -0.28
N ILE A 160 -4.71 -7.21 0.39
CA ILE A 160 -5.82 -8.16 0.25
C ILE A 160 -6.35 -8.18 -1.19
N VAL A 161 -6.52 -7.02 -1.82
CA VAL A 161 -6.98 -6.94 -3.22
C VAL A 161 -5.99 -7.66 -4.16
N VAL A 162 -4.69 -7.52 -3.93
CA VAL A 162 -3.67 -8.23 -4.70
C VAL A 162 -3.78 -9.75 -4.46
N LEU A 163 -3.90 -10.18 -3.20
CA LEU A 163 -4.06 -11.61 -2.86
C LEU A 163 -5.27 -12.25 -3.54
N GLN A 164 -6.42 -11.57 -3.59
CA GLN A 164 -7.62 -12.07 -4.29
C GLN A 164 -7.33 -12.32 -5.77
N ARG A 165 -6.60 -11.42 -6.43
CA ARG A 165 -6.25 -11.58 -7.85
C ARG A 165 -5.22 -12.69 -8.07
N VAL A 166 -4.26 -12.83 -7.16
CA VAL A 166 -3.32 -13.95 -7.19
C VAL A 166 -4.10 -15.26 -7.07
N TYR A 167 -5.02 -15.34 -6.11
CA TYR A 167 -5.88 -16.50 -5.89
C TYR A 167 -6.67 -16.93 -7.14
N GLU A 168 -7.25 -15.97 -7.85
CA GLU A 168 -8.02 -16.22 -9.09
C GLU A 168 -7.15 -16.77 -10.23
N LYS A 169 -5.87 -16.40 -10.27
CA LYS A 169 -4.96 -16.72 -11.38
C LYS A 169 -4.08 -17.93 -11.13
N VAL A 170 -3.81 -18.28 -9.87
CA VAL A 170 -2.95 -19.42 -9.59
C VAL A 170 -3.62 -20.76 -9.97
N PRO A 171 -2.82 -21.74 -10.42
CA PRO A 171 -3.32 -23.09 -10.61
C PRO A 171 -3.68 -23.75 -9.26
N GLU A 172 -4.54 -24.77 -9.31
CA GLU A 172 -5.06 -25.49 -8.13
C GLU A 172 -4.00 -25.87 -7.08
N PRO A 173 -2.79 -26.36 -7.44
CA PRO A 173 -1.79 -26.74 -6.43
C PRO A 173 -1.35 -25.59 -5.51
N ALA A 174 -1.42 -24.34 -5.96
CA ALA A 174 -1.03 -23.17 -5.17
C ALA A 174 -2.22 -22.43 -4.54
N LYS A 175 -3.46 -22.75 -4.94
CA LYS A 175 -4.67 -22.08 -4.43
C LYS A 175 -4.84 -22.23 -2.93
N GLU A 176 -4.50 -23.38 -2.36
CA GLU A 176 -4.71 -23.61 -0.92
C GLU A 176 -3.86 -22.65 -0.07
N GLY A 177 -2.57 -22.50 -0.39
CA GLY A 177 -1.67 -21.60 0.33
C GLY A 177 -2.15 -20.14 0.25
N ILE A 178 -2.55 -19.71 -0.94
CA ILE A 178 -3.04 -18.34 -1.15
C ILE A 178 -4.40 -18.12 -0.50
N ALA A 179 -5.31 -19.10 -0.53
CA ALA A 179 -6.59 -19.03 0.19
C ALA A 179 -6.36 -18.86 1.69
N ARG A 180 -5.37 -19.55 2.25
CA ARG A 180 -4.99 -19.43 3.65
C ARG A 180 -4.47 -18.03 3.97
N ALA A 181 -3.54 -17.51 3.18
CA ALA A 181 -3.03 -16.14 3.35
C ALA A 181 -4.15 -15.09 3.23
N LEU A 182 -5.04 -15.25 2.24
CA LEU A 182 -6.19 -14.36 2.05
C LEU A 182 -7.15 -14.40 3.24
N ASN A 183 -7.54 -15.59 3.70
CA ASN A 183 -8.41 -15.75 4.86
C ASN A 183 -7.77 -15.17 6.13
N ASN A 184 -6.49 -15.43 6.36
CA ASN A 184 -5.76 -14.85 7.48
C ASN A 184 -5.74 -13.32 7.41
N SER A 185 -5.50 -12.76 6.22
CA SER A 185 -5.46 -11.30 6.04
C SER A 185 -6.82 -10.65 6.29
N ILE A 186 -7.92 -11.27 5.83
CA ILE A 186 -9.30 -10.83 6.08
C ILE A 186 -9.65 -10.95 7.57
N SER A 187 -9.47 -12.13 8.18
CA SER A 187 -9.78 -12.33 9.60
C SER A 187 -8.94 -11.42 10.51
N ASN A 188 -7.68 -11.15 10.16
CA ASN A 188 -6.86 -10.21 10.89
C ASN A 188 -7.33 -8.76 10.71
N GLN A 189 -7.88 -8.41 9.55
CA GLN A 189 -8.50 -7.09 9.35
C GLN A 189 -9.74 -6.93 10.23
N GLU A 190 -10.65 -7.91 10.21
CA GLU A 190 -11.87 -7.88 11.01
C GLU A 190 -11.57 -7.75 12.52
N ARG A 191 -10.60 -8.52 13.03
CA ARG A 191 -10.15 -8.43 14.43
C ARG A 191 -9.54 -7.07 14.76
N HIS A 192 -8.81 -6.47 13.83
CA HIS A 192 -8.21 -5.17 14.06
C HIS A 192 -9.28 -4.08 14.12
N GLU A 193 -10.24 -4.11 13.18
CA GLU A 193 -11.39 -3.19 13.18
C GLU A 193 -12.19 -3.32 14.50
N GLU A 194 -12.44 -4.54 14.99
CA GLU A 194 -13.11 -4.78 16.28
C GLU A 194 -12.32 -4.17 17.46
N ARG A 195 -11.00 -4.38 17.53
CA ARG A 195 -10.16 -3.79 18.59
C ARG A 195 -10.14 -2.27 18.52
N MET A 196 -10.10 -1.69 17.33
CA MET A 196 -10.10 -0.25 17.14
C MET A 196 -11.43 0.37 17.58
N GLU A 197 -12.55 -0.27 17.25
CA GLU A 197 -13.87 0.12 17.75
C GLU A 197 -13.96 0.03 19.28
N GLU A 198 -13.43 -1.03 19.88
CA GLU A 198 -13.36 -1.19 21.34
C GLU A 198 -12.57 -0.06 22.00
N LYS A 199 -11.38 0.26 21.48
CA LYS A 199 -10.53 1.36 22.00
C LYS A 199 -11.20 2.71 21.86
N VAL A 200 -11.89 2.98 20.74
CA VAL A 200 -12.67 4.21 20.55
C VAL A 200 -13.79 4.29 21.60
N GLN A 201 -14.53 3.20 21.81
CA GLN A 201 -15.60 3.14 22.79
C GLN A 201 -15.09 3.32 24.22
N GLU A 202 -13.93 2.75 24.56
CA GLU A 202 -13.29 2.93 25.86
C GLU A 202 -12.92 4.40 26.10
N ARG A 203 -12.28 5.06 25.13
CA ARG A 203 -11.92 6.48 25.21
C ARG A 203 -13.14 7.39 25.38
N LEU A 204 -14.25 7.07 24.69
CA LEU A 204 -15.52 7.77 24.85
C LEU A 204 -16.07 7.62 26.28
N ASN A 205 -16.06 6.40 26.82
CA ASN A 205 -16.52 6.12 28.18
C ASN A 205 -15.65 6.81 29.24
N GLN A 206 -14.32 6.81 29.07
CA GLN A 206 -13.40 7.53 29.95
C GLN A 206 -13.68 9.05 29.92
N THR A 207 -13.93 9.60 28.73
CA THR A 207 -14.27 11.03 28.56
C THR A 207 -15.59 11.39 29.25
N LEU A 208 -16.64 10.58 29.05
CA LEU A 208 -17.94 10.79 29.69
C LEU A 208 -17.88 10.62 31.21
N GLY A 209 -17.09 9.67 31.70
CA GLY A 209 -16.85 9.45 33.12
C GLY A 209 -16.19 10.65 33.80
N ASN A 210 -15.20 11.26 33.15
CA ASN A 210 -14.50 12.44 33.66
C ASN A 210 -15.42 13.68 33.72
N ILE A 211 -16.28 13.88 32.72
CA ILE A 211 -17.28 14.96 32.70
C ILE A 211 -18.28 14.80 33.85
N THR A 212 -18.77 13.58 34.07
CA THR A 212 -19.82 13.31 35.07
C THR A 212 -19.33 13.49 36.51
N ARG A 213 -18.03 13.30 36.78
CA ARG A 213 -17.43 13.46 38.12
C ARG A 213 -17.05 14.89 38.47
N GLY A 214 -17.36 15.88 37.63
CA GLY A 214 -16.94 17.27 37.84
C GLY A 214 -15.42 17.45 37.83
N GLY A 215 -14.70 16.50 37.23
CA GLY A 215 -13.29 16.70 36.91
C GLY A 215 -13.16 17.87 35.94
N PRO A 216 -12.06 18.63 35.98
CA PRO A 216 -11.80 19.60 34.94
C PRO A 216 -11.90 18.87 33.59
N PRO A 217 -12.56 19.45 32.58
CA PRO A 217 -12.64 18.82 31.26
C PRO A 217 -11.22 18.43 30.84
N PRO A 218 -11.00 17.24 30.26
CA PRO A 218 -9.69 16.86 29.78
C PRO A 218 -9.19 18.03 28.94
N PHE A 219 -8.05 18.58 29.33
CA PHE A 219 -7.44 19.70 28.64
C PHE A 219 -7.11 19.15 27.25
N VAL A 220 -8.01 19.36 26.30
CA VAL A 220 -7.70 19.25 24.88
C VAL A 220 -6.60 20.26 24.74
N GLN A 221 -5.34 19.78 24.69
CA GLN A 221 -4.27 20.60 24.17
C GLN A 221 -4.72 20.91 22.76
N ALA A 222 -5.39 22.04 22.60
CA ALA A 222 -5.62 22.63 21.30
C ALA A 222 -4.21 22.75 20.74
N GLN A 223 -3.86 21.82 19.85
CA GLN A 223 -2.70 21.94 18.99
C GLN A 223 -2.99 23.12 18.06
N ASN A 224 -3.01 24.34 18.63
CA ASN A 224 -2.82 25.57 17.91
C ASN A 224 -1.35 25.55 17.49
N GLN A 225 -1.07 24.80 16.42
CA GLN A 225 0.02 25.09 15.51
C GLN A 225 -0.28 26.44 14.83
N THR A 226 -0.21 27.52 15.60
CA THR A 226 -0.14 28.88 15.08
C THR A 226 1.29 29.37 15.31
N GLY A 227 2.11 29.23 14.26
CA GLY A 227 3.12 30.22 13.94
C GLY A 227 4.56 29.73 13.77
N PRO A 228 5.10 29.74 12.54
CA PRO A 228 6.45 30.21 12.32
C PRO A 228 6.45 31.73 12.55
N GLY A 229 6.71 32.14 13.79
CA GLY A 229 6.98 33.53 14.14
C GLY A 229 8.31 33.99 13.53
N ASN A 230 8.21 34.66 12.40
CA ASN A 230 9.22 35.55 11.85
C ASN A 230 9.43 36.72 12.83
N SER A 231 10.61 36.83 13.45
CA SER A 231 11.08 38.08 14.05
C SER A 231 12.43 38.46 13.46
N GLN A 232 12.35 39.45 12.56
CA GLN A 232 13.44 40.25 12.06
C GLN A 232 14.19 40.95 13.21
N GLY A 233 15.52 41.11 13.05
CA GLY A 233 16.26 42.02 13.92
C GLY A 233 17.78 41.91 13.89
N LYS A 234 18.43 42.01 12.73
CA LYS A 234 19.84 42.46 12.69
C LYS A 234 20.11 43.42 11.54
N VAL A 235 20.53 44.61 11.97
CA VAL A 235 20.88 45.87 11.31
C VAL A 235 21.68 45.74 10.00
N PRO A 236 21.55 46.71 9.07
CA PRO A 236 22.32 46.76 7.83
C PRO A 236 23.71 47.35 8.12
N GLU A 237 24.75 46.66 7.66
CA GLU A 237 26.09 47.24 7.54
C GLU A 237 26.45 47.39 6.07
N THR A 238 26.77 48.62 5.74
CA THR A 238 27.12 49.16 4.43
C THR A 238 28.50 48.72 3.95
N VAL A 239 28.65 48.74 2.62
CA VAL A 239 29.86 48.92 1.78
C VAL A 239 30.98 47.87 1.81
N ASN A 240 31.18 47.15 0.70
CA ASN A 240 32.00 47.66 -0.41
C ASN A 240 31.95 46.78 -1.66
N ALA A 241 31.97 47.46 -2.80
CA ALA A 241 32.22 46.93 -4.13
C ALA A 241 33.55 46.17 -4.22
N THR A 242 33.65 45.16 -5.09
CA THR A 242 34.65 45.12 -6.17
C THR A 242 34.20 44.10 -7.24
N GLU A 243 34.36 44.54 -8.48
CA GLU A 243 34.16 43.90 -9.77
C GLU A 243 34.81 42.51 -9.91
N ALA A 244 34.19 41.64 -10.73
CA ALA A 244 34.87 40.96 -11.84
C ALA A 244 33.86 40.19 -12.71
N THR A 245 33.55 40.82 -13.82
CA THR A 245 33.25 40.28 -15.16
C THR A 245 33.72 38.83 -15.41
N GLU A 246 32.83 37.97 -15.91
CA GLU A 246 33.20 37.12 -17.05
C GLU A 246 32.00 36.75 -17.93
N GLN A 247 32.16 37.06 -19.21
CA GLN A 247 31.26 36.80 -20.33
C GLN A 247 31.60 35.45 -20.97
N GLY A 248 30.58 34.70 -21.40
CA GLY A 248 30.70 33.65 -22.42
C GLY A 248 29.32 33.02 -22.68
N LYS A 249 28.56 33.36 -23.73
CA LYS A 249 28.67 32.88 -25.14
C LYS A 249 28.94 31.36 -25.18
N ALA A 250 28.22 30.49 -25.89
CA ALA A 250 27.36 30.65 -27.05
C ALA A 250 26.65 29.31 -27.39
N HIS A 251 25.58 29.42 -28.19
CA HIS A 251 25.20 28.57 -29.33
C HIS A 251 24.92 27.06 -29.14
N GLY A 252 23.71 26.67 -29.56
CA GLY A 252 23.36 25.30 -29.92
C GLY A 252 21.97 25.18 -30.55
N LYS A 253 21.76 25.79 -31.72
CA LYS A 253 20.67 25.40 -32.64
C LYS A 253 21.10 24.14 -33.40
N GLY A 254 20.26 23.12 -33.45
CA GLY A 254 20.45 21.95 -34.31
C GLY A 254 19.13 21.24 -34.60
N ASN A 255 18.59 21.47 -35.80
CA ASN A 255 17.56 20.66 -36.48
C ASN A 255 18.02 19.19 -36.62
N SER A 256 17.07 18.26 -36.68
CA SER A 256 16.96 17.35 -37.84
C SER A 256 15.61 16.64 -37.88
N GLU A 257 14.88 16.89 -38.97
CA GLU A 257 13.80 16.05 -39.46
C GLU A 257 14.37 14.66 -39.86
N GLY A 258 13.55 13.62 -39.73
CA GLY A 258 13.89 12.26 -40.14
C GLY A 258 12.61 11.44 -40.35
N ASN A 259 12.05 11.60 -41.54
CA ASN A 259 11.03 10.78 -42.18
C ASN A 259 11.63 9.42 -42.58
N GLU A 260 10.94 8.30 -42.34
CA GLU A 260 11.02 7.14 -43.24
C GLU A 260 9.85 6.16 -43.04
N THR A 261 8.99 6.15 -44.06
CA THR A 261 8.06 5.11 -44.46
C THR A 261 8.80 3.84 -44.89
N GLY A 262 8.30 2.67 -44.53
CA GLY A 262 8.70 1.39 -45.12
C GLY A 262 7.49 0.46 -45.26
N GLU A 263 7.00 0.34 -46.49
CA GLU A 263 6.15 -0.75 -46.99
C GLU A 263 7.03 -1.98 -47.26
N ASP A 264 6.54 -3.17 -46.90
CA ASP A 264 6.47 -4.38 -47.74
C ASP A 264 5.53 -5.42 -47.08
#